data_AF-M2Q2D7-F1
#
_entry.id   AF-M2Q2D7-F1
#
_cell.length_a   1.000
_cell.length_b   1.000
_cell.length_c   1.000
_cell.angle_alpha   90.00
_cell.angle_beta   90.00
_cell.angle_gamma   90.00
#
_symmetry.space_group_name_H-M   'P 1'
#
loop_
_entity.id
_entity.type
_entity.pdbx_description
1 polymer ?
#
loop_
_entity_poly.entity_id
_entity_poly.type
_entity_poly.pdbx_seq_one_letter_code
_entity_poly.pdbx_strand_id
1 'polypeptide(L)'
;MKGWEEIEYEVEVSPKLVFFIANISSLQNFDPLGIHTGESIAIAPSQSSSLPVLALASKATSYPLACIAAKLGLNIPLNEIKNSVTKVTSARFEPSLGYVVVKIPRWDLKKFSRVSRLLSSSLKSVGEVMSIGRTIPETRIPEGQSLDRRPIPWLREELAVRRPRQEVGISPFVKQIDTAAAEFPVFTNYIYMTYNAAKHHIKFHNRGVVFDWCAVRAIGTLREKGLPTVMVNYNPETVSTDYDEVDRLYFENICLETILGIYEAESSRGAILSMGGQTPTNIALSLYCQNVKIYGTCPEMIDTAEDRSKLSRLSDEIGVDQPQWKELSSFDEARAFCDKSGRSLELPVASSRCSRDHPVVITKYIEGAKETEMDAVAQGGKMIVHYISEHVENAGIHSGDATLIHPPQDLDPRPPDRSRRLPRRLATR
;
A
#
# COMPACT_ATOMS: atom_id res chain seq x y z
N MET A 1 -2.14 7.90 35.02
CA MET A 1 -3.21 7.52 34.08
C MET A 1 -2.84 6.32 33.19
N LYS A 2 -1.66 5.69 33.32
CA LYS A 2 -1.29 4.49 32.56
C LYS A 2 -2.30 3.36 32.80
N GLY A 3 -2.83 2.75 31.73
CA GLY A 3 -3.85 1.70 31.81
C GLY A 3 -5.31 2.20 31.78
N TRP A 4 -5.56 3.48 31.47
CA TRP A 4 -6.89 4.00 31.16
C TRP A 4 -7.18 3.82 29.66
N GLU A 5 -8.46 3.72 29.27
CA GLU A 5 -8.89 3.81 27.87
C GLU A 5 -8.59 5.22 27.32
N GLU A 6 -8.29 5.35 26.02
CA GLU A 6 -7.88 6.62 25.37
C GLU A 6 -8.82 7.00 24.21
N ILE A 7 -9.08 8.32 24.09
CA ILE A 7 -10.40 8.93 23.78
C ILE A 7 -10.29 10.33 23.07
N GLU A 8 -10.10 10.41 21.72
CA GLU A 8 -9.99 11.57 20.75
C GLU A 8 -11.24 12.19 19.96
N TYR A 9 -11.93 13.30 20.34
CA TYR A 9 -13.15 13.76 19.58
C TYR A 9 -12.84 14.55 18.29
N GLU A 10 -13.51 14.22 17.17
CA GLU A 10 -13.52 15.05 15.95
C GLU A 10 -14.76 15.94 15.85
N VAL A 11 -14.55 17.26 15.90
CA VAL A 11 -15.61 18.27 16.03
C VAL A 11 -15.45 19.40 15.02
N GLU A 12 -16.48 19.67 14.24
CA GLU A 12 -16.62 20.92 13.49
C GLU A 12 -17.50 21.93 14.23
N VAL A 13 -17.07 23.20 14.24
CA VAL A 13 -17.80 24.32 14.86
C VAL A 13 -18.04 25.42 13.84
N SER A 14 -19.30 25.82 13.65
CA SER A 14 -19.66 26.94 12.77
C SER A 14 -19.85 28.25 13.57
N PRO A 15 -19.23 29.37 13.18
CA PRO A 15 -19.28 30.62 13.96
C PRO A 15 -20.54 31.48 13.76
N LYS A 16 -21.38 31.18 12.74
CA LYS A 16 -22.54 32.02 12.36
C LYS A 16 -23.91 31.50 12.83
N LEU A 17 -24.00 30.24 13.24
CA LEU A 17 -25.14 29.71 13.99
C LEU A 17 -24.70 29.47 15.43
N VAL A 18 -25.65 29.57 16.38
CA VAL A 18 -25.47 29.17 17.78
C VAL A 18 -24.68 27.86 17.84
N PHE A 19 -23.47 27.93 18.41
CA PHE A 19 -22.38 26.93 18.37
C PHE A 19 -22.86 25.51 18.04
N PHE A 20 -22.94 25.18 16.75
CA PHE A 20 -23.28 23.82 16.33
C PHE A 20 -22.00 23.00 16.33
N ILE A 21 -21.87 22.16 17.36
CA ILE A 21 -20.86 21.11 17.52
C ILE A 21 -21.43 19.86 16.86
N ALA A 22 -20.85 19.42 15.75
CA ALA A 22 -21.13 18.12 15.17
C ALA A 22 -20.03 17.13 15.57
N ASN A 23 -20.39 16.00 16.17
CA ASN A 23 -19.48 14.90 16.45
C ASN A 23 -19.32 14.07 15.17
N ILE A 24 -18.23 14.25 14.42
CA ILE A 24 -18.13 13.68 13.07
C ILE A 24 -17.77 12.20 13.11
N SER A 25 -16.95 11.77 14.07
CA SER A 25 -16.61 10.37 14.23
C SER A 25 -16.22 10.05 15.66
N SER A 26 -16.60 8.84 16.09
CA SER A 26 -15.96 8.18 17.21
C SER A 26 -15.14 7.01 16.73
N LEU A 27 -14.11 6.70 17.49
CA LEU A 27 -12.99 5.81 17.21
C LEU A 27 -12.65 5.08 18.52
N GLN A 28 -11.53 4.38 18.74
CA GLN A 28 -11.20 3.82 20.08
C GLN A 28 -9.80 3.21 20.06
N ASN A 29 -8.90 3.65 20.94
CA ASN A 29 -7.61 2.99 21.06
C ASN A 29 -7.75 1.64 21.78
N PHE A 30 -7.24 0.58 21.14
CA PHE A 30 -7.07 -0.73 21.75
C PHE A 30 -5.87 -0.74 22.71
N ASP A 31 -4.86 0.07 22.41
CA ASP A 31 -3.69 0.30 23.24
C ASP A 31 -4.00 1.31 24.38
N PRO A 32 -3.55 1.07 25.62
CA PRO A 32 -3.90 1.93 26.76
C PRO A 32 -3.12 3.24 26.78
N LEU A 33 -3.72 4.26 27.39
CA LEU A 33 -3.17 5.61 27.51
C LEU A 33 -1.68 5.61 27.93
N GLY A 34 -0.86 6.23 27.08
CA GLY A 34 0.60 6.30 27.21
C GLY A 34 1.38 5.77 26.01
N ILE A 35 0.71 5.24 24.99
CA ILE A 35 1.23 5.06 23.62
C ILE A 35 0.66 6.19 22.76
N HIS A 36 1.42 6.71 21.80
CA HIS A 36 0.94 7.83 20.96
C HIS A 36 -0.17 7.34 20.02
N THR A 37 -1.20 8.12 19.73
CA THR A 37 -2.40 7.60 19.04
C THR A 37 -2.19 7.27 17.55
N GLY A 38 -1.19 7.86 16.90
CA GLY A 38 -0.65 7.40 15.61
C GLY A 38 0.20 6.11 15.67
N GLU A 39 0.49 5.63 16.87
CA GLU A 39 1.16 4.36 17.19
C GLU A 39 0.19 3.37 17.90
N SER A 40 -1.10 3.70 18.02
CA SER A 40 -2.13 2.84 18.63
C SER A 40 -3.01 2.19 17.56
N ILE A 41 -3.45 0.95 17.79
CA ILE A 41 -4.54 0.33 17.02
C ILE A 41 -5.85 1.05 17.40
N ALA A 42 -6.59 1.54 16.40
CA ALA A 42 -7.80 2.34 16.62
C ALA A 42 -9.05 1.77 15.90
N ILE A 43 -10.24 1.84 16.52
CA ILE A 43 -11.49 1.23 16.02
C ILE A 43 -12.63 2.26 15.92
N ALA A 44 -13.21 2.50 14.74
CA ALA A 44 -14.39 3.35 14.53
C ALA A 44 -15.64 2.53 14.13
N PRO A 45 -16.86 2.83 14.62
CA PRO A 45 -17.14 3.68 15.77
C PRO A 45 -16.59 3.07 17.07
N SER A 46 -16.52 3.89 18.12
CA SER A 46 -16.13 3.45 19.46
C SER A 46 -16.98 2.30 19.97
N GLN A 47 -16.36 1.26 20.53
CA GLN A 47 -17.06 0.04 20.98
C GLN A 47 -17.33 0.06 22.50
N SER A 48 -16.42 0.65 23.28
CA SER A 48 -16.73 1.31 24.55
C SER A 48 -16.63 2.82 24.36
N SER A 49 -17.33 3.62 25.17
CA SER A 49 -16.77 4.82 25.82
C SER A 49 -15.88 5.82 25.05
N SER A 50 -16.02 6.06 23.74
CA SER A 50 -15.40 7.12 22.90
C SER A 50 -13.88 7.04 22.47
N LEU A 51 -13.57 7.05 21.13
CA LEU A 51 -12.56 7.82 20.28
C LEU A 51 -11.04 7.40 20.10
N PRO A 52 -10.26 7.59 18.95
CA PRO A 52 -9.71 8.85 18.31
C PRO A 52 -9.32 8.99 16.74
N VAL A 53 -8.99 10.23 16.22
CA VAL A 53 -8.23 10.66 14.95
C VAL A 53 -8.92 11.14 13.61
N LEU A 54 -8.58 12.37 13.14
CA LEU A 54 -9.07 13.16 11.96
C LEU A 54 -9.05 12.52 10.55
N ALA A 55 -7.88 12.15 10.02
CA ALA A 55 -7.78 11.66 8.63
C ALA A 55 -8.54 10.34 8.46
N LEU A 56 -8.39 9.48 9.47
CA LEU A 56 -9.15 8.26 9.66
C LEU A 56 -10.66 8.54 9.79
N ALA A 57 -11.10 9.53 10.58
CA ALA A 57 -12.51 9.92 10.67
C ALA A 57 -13.10 10.28 9.29
N SER A 58 -12.38 11.06 8.47
CA SER A 58 -12.82 11.43 7.12
C SER A 58 -13.02 10.22 6.20
N LYS A 59 -12.13 9.22 6.26
CA LYS A 59 -12.21 8.00 5.44
C LYS A 59 -13.21 6.98 6.00
N ALA A 60 -13.28 6.82 7.32
CA ALA A 60 -14.22 5.93 7.98
C ALA A 60 -15.68 6.36 7.76
N THR A 61 -15.94 7.68 7.72
CA THR A 61 -17.31 8.23 7.57
C THR A 61 -17.66 8.61 6.13
N SER A 62 -16.67 8.84 5.26
CA SER A 62 -16.79 9.58 3.99
C SER A 62 -17.10 11.09 4.12
N TYR A 63 -17.12 11.65 5.34
CA TYR A 63 -17.41 13.07 5.57
C TYR A 63 -16.12 13.89 5.34
N PRO A 64 -16.07 14.81 4.35
CA PRO A 64 -14.81 15.44 3.92
C PRO A 64 -14.41 16.63 4.81
N LEU A 65 -13.97 16.33 6.03
CA LEU A 65 -13.60 17.28 7.10
C LEU A 65 -12.77 18.47 6.59
N ALA A 66 -11.63 18.23 5.94
CA ALA A 66 -10.77 19.31 5.45
C ALA A 66 -11.46 20.25 4.44
N CYS A 67 -12.35 19.71 3.59
CA CYS A 67 -13.11 20.49 2.60
C CYS A 67 -14.19 21.37 3.28
N ILE A 68 -14.76 20.90 4.38
CA ILE A 68 -15.84 21.57 5.10
C ILE A 68 -15.24 22.63 6.05
N ALA A 69 -14.17 22.29 6.78
CA ALA A 69 -13.34 23.23 7.52
C ALA A 69 -12.86 24.41 6.66
N ALA A 70 -12.41 24.17 5.42
CA ALA A 70 -12.02 25.23 4.50
C ALA A 70 -13.17 26.18 4.14
N LYS A 71 -14.39 25.66 3.93
CA LYS A 71 -15.60 26.46 3.65
C LYS A 71 -16.08 27.24 4.88
N LEU A 72 -15.97 26.63 6.07
CA LEU A 72 -16.22 27.32 7.35
C LEU A 72 -15.24 28.49 7.55
N GLY A 73 -13.96 28.32 7.20
CA GLY A 73 -12.95 29.38 7.18
C GLY A 73 -13.28 30.53 6.21
N LEU A 74 -14.00 30.24 5.12
CA LEU A 74 -14.57 31.24 4.20
C LEU A 74 -15.90 31.85 4.71
N ASN A 75 -16.27 31.60 5.97
CA ASN A 75 -17.50 32.05 6.61
C ASN A 75 -18.81 31.54 5.94
N ILE A 76 -18.76 30.42 5.23
CA ILE A 76 -19.92 29.70 4.70
C ILE A 76 -20.47 28.81 5.83
N PRO A 77 -21.74 28.96 6.27
CA PRO A 77 -22.25 28.21 7.41
C PRO A 77 -22.63 26.77 7.04
N LEU A 78 -22.57 25.86 8.01
CA LEU A 78 -22.64 24.40 7.77
C LEU A 78 -23.95 23.92 7.11
N ASN A 79 -25.05 24.66 7.31
CA ASN A 79 -26.35 24.39 6.69
C ASN A 79 -26.40 24.74 5.18
N GLU A 80 -25.53 25.62 4.69
CA GLU A 80 -25.42 25.98 3.27
C GLU A 80 -24.47 25.04 2.50
N ILE A 81 -23.57 24.37 3.22
CA ILE A 81 -22.68 23.37 2.65
C ILE A 81 -23.49 22.10 2.38
N LYS A 82 -23.54 21.63 1.12
CA LYS A 82 -24.13 20.33 0.76
C LYS A 82 -23.20 19.17 1.14
N ASN A 83 -23.77 18.08 1.64
CA ASN A 83 -23.06 16.82 1.79
C ASN A 83 -22.74 16.24 0.39
N SER A 84 -21.46 15.97 0.11
CA SER A 84 -20.97 15.39 -1.15
C SER A 84 -21.45 13.95 -1.38
N VAL A 85 -21.71 13.21 -0.30
CA VAL A 85 -22.02 11.77 -0.31
C VAL A 85 -23.49 11.52 -0.64
N THR A 86 -24.39 12.16 0.11
CA THR A 86 -25.85 12.02 -0.08
C THR A 86 -26.39 12.99 -1.14
N LYS A 87 -25.74 14.13 -1.37
CA LYS A 87 -26.15 15.24 -2.28
C LYS A 87 -27.52 15.89 -1.97
N VAL A 88 -28.32 15.28 -1.11
CA VAL A 88 -29.66 15.71 -0.69
C VAL A 88 -29.69 16.32 0.72
N THR A 89 -28.73 15.95 1.59
CA THR A 89 -28.58 16.57 2.92
C THR A 89 -27.55 17.70 2.90
N SER A 90 -27.65 18.63 3.85
CA SER A 90 -26.54 19.54 4.18
C SER A 90 -25.44 18.77 4.92
N ALA A 91 -24.27 19.39 5.07
CA ALA A 91 -23.18 18.87 5.91
C ALA A 91 -23.54 18.90 7.43
N ARG A 92 -24.63 19.57 7.81
CA ARG A 92 -25.06 19.68 9.22
C ARG A 92 -25.78 18.42 9.71
N PHE A 93 -25.06 17.33 9.94
CA PHE A 93 -25.58 16.09 10.56
C PHE A 93 -24.45 15.32 11.27
N GLU A 94 -24.82 14.44 12.20
CA GLU A 94 -23.90 13.51 12.86
C GLU A 94 -23.80 12.23 12.02
N PRO A 95 -22.61 11.80 11.55
CA PRO A 95 -22.48 10.58 10.77
C PRO A 95 -22.80 9.32 11.56
N SER A 96 -23.55 8.40 10.95
CA SER A 96 -23.90 7.10 11.54
C SER A 96 -23.25 5.97 10.75
N LEU A 97 -22.50 5.11 11.43
CA LEU A 97 -21.74 4.01 10.83
C LEU A 97 -22.45 2.68 11.06
N GLY A 98 -22.88 2.03 9.97
CA GLY A 98 -23.44 0.68 10.00
C GLY A 98 -22.39 -0.45 9.96
N TYR A 99 -21.12 -0.12 10.20
CA TYR A 99 -19.95 -0.97 10.01
C TYR A 99 -18.83 -0.52 10.96
N VAL A 100 -17.81 -1.37 11.11
CA VAL A 100 -16.61 -1.13 11.91
C VAL A 100 -15.42 -0.94 10.99
N VAL A 101 -14.52 -0.04 11.38
CA VAL A 101 -13.30 0.34 10.67
C VAL A 101 -12.15 0.25 11.67
N VAL A 102 -11.11 -0.49 11.35
CA VAL A 102 -9.93 -0.64 12.22
C VAL A 102 -8.70 -0.10 11.52
N LYS A 103 -8.05 0.90 12.15
CA LYS A 103 -6.70 1.36 11.84
C LYS A 103 -5.68 0.53 12.61
N ILE A 104 -4.62 0.14 11.92
CA ILE A 104 -3.46 -0.56 12.49
C ILE A 104 -2.19 0.21 12.06
N PRO A 105 -1.37 0.69 13.00
CA PRO A 105 -0.07 1.27 12.67
C PRO A 105 0.86 0.23 12.04
N ARG A 106 1.73 0.66 11.13
CA ARG A 106 2.78 -0.20 10.54
C ARG A 106 4.10 0.05 11.23
N TRP A 107 4.77 -1.04 11.61
CA TRP A 107 6.13 -1.01 12.11
C TRP A 107 7.00 -1.96 11.30
N ASP A 108 8.11 -1.45 10.74
CA ASP A 108 9.07 -2.27 10.01
C ASP A 108 10.06 -2.98 10.94
N LEU A 109 9.53 -3.79 11.86
CA LEU A 109 10.31 -4.58 12.82
C LEU A 109 11.14 -5.69 12.14
N LYS A 110 10.95 -5.92 10.83
CA LYS A 110 11.70 -6.93 10.06
C LYS A 110 13.12 -6.45 9.76
N LYS A 111 13.33 -5.14 9.51
CA LYS A 111 14.66 -4.56 9.27
C LYS A 111 15.57 -4.60 10.52
N PHE A 112 14.99 -4.49 11.72
CA PHE A 112 15.74 -4.27 12.96
C PHE A 112 15.85 -5.52 13.85
N SER A 113 16.78 -6.41 13.52
CA SER A 113 16.99 -7.69 14.24
C SER A 113 17.42 -7.55 15.70
N ARG A 114 17.97 -6.39 16.10
CA ARG A 114 18.53 -6.11 17.44
C ARG A 114 17.68 -5.16 18.29
N VAL A 115 16.59 -4.62 17.76
CA VAL A 115 15.72 -3.66 18.47
C VAL A 115 14.65 -4.42 19.26
N SER A 116 14.26 -3.88 20.42
CA SER A 116 13.16 -4.43 21.20
C SER A 116 11.87 -4.46 20.37
N ARG A 117 11.19 -5.61 20.36
CA ARG A 117 9.90 -5.77 19.68
C ARG A 117 8.70 -5.47 20.58
N LEU A 118 8.95 -5.06 21.82
CA LEU A 118 7.93 -4.50 22.70
C LEU A 118 7.64 -3.07 22.24
N LEU A 119 6.40 -2.84 21.80
CA LEU A 119 5.90 -1.50 21.49
C LEU A 119 6.04 -0.60 22.74
N SER A 120 6.52 0.61 22.54
CA SER A 120 6.70 1.62 23.57
C SER A 120 6.45 2.99 22.99
N SER A 121 6.24 3.99 23.85
CA SER A 121 5.93 5.39 23.49
C SER A 121 7.08 6.16 22.82
N SER A 122 8.06 5.45 22.26
CA SER A 122 9.21 5.98 21.53
C SER A 122 9.35 5.33 20.15
N LEU A 123 8.40 4.46 19.77
CA LEU A 123 8.54 3.49 18.70
C LEU A 123 7.64 3.87 17.51
N LYS A 124 8.12 4.85 16.75
CA LYS A 124 7.42 5.47 15.63
C LYS A 124 6.97 4.45 14.59
N SER A 125 5.70 4.55 14.22
CA SER A 125 5.14 3.88 13.04
C SER A 125 5.75 4.47 11.76
N VAL A 126 5.79 3.66 10.70
CA VAL A 126 6.28 4.03 9.35
C VAL A 126 5.14 4.29 8.37
N GLY A 127 3.93 4.46 8.88
CA GLY A 127 2.67 4.58 8.14
C GLY A 127 1.56 3.77 8.79
N GLU A 128 0.39 3.76 8.15
CA GLU A 128 -0.85 3.20 8.72
C GLU A 128 -1.61 2.39 7.67
N VAL A 129 -2.42 1.43 8.13
CA VAL A 129 -3.34 0.66 7.29
C VAL A 129 -4.71 0.60 7.93
N MET A 130 -5.77 0.48 7.13
CA MET A 130 -7.14 0.35 7.62
C MET A 130 -7.87 -0.84 6.99
N SER A 131 -8.85 -1.37 7.71
CA SER A 131 -9.77 -2.40 7.21
C SER A 131 -11.20 -2.11 7.65
N ILE A 132 -12.17 -2.43 6.81
CA ILE A 132 -13.60 -2.18 7.03
C ILE A 132 -14.34 -3.52 7.03
N GLY A 133 -15.31 -3.69 7.92
CA GLY A 133 -16.10 -4.91 8.05
C GLY A 133 -17.35 -4.68 8.91
N ARG A 134 -18.27 -5.65 8.97
CA ARG A 134 -19.45 -5.51 9.86
C ARG A 134 -19.15 -5.80 11.32
N THR A 135 -18.01 -6.44 11.61
CA THR A 135 -17.59 -6.86 12.94
C THR A 135 -16.07 -6.79 13.08
N ILE A 136 -15.53 -6.64 14.30
CA ILE A 136 -14.08 -6.61 14.55
C ILE A 136 -13.33 -7.86 14.04
N PRO A 137 -13.91 -9.09 14.07
CA PRO A 137 -13.30 -10.24 13.41
C PRO A 137 -13.18 -10.14 11.88
N GLU A 138 -14.09 -9.42 11.21
CA GLU A 138 -14.02 -9.18 9.75
C GLU A 138 -12.91 -8.18 9.39
N THR A 139 -12.61 -7.19 10.24
CA THR A 139 -11.55 -6.19 10.00
C THR A 139 -10.13 -6.72 10.26
N ARG A 140 -9.95 -8.03 10.35
CA ARG A 140 -8.63 -8.67 10.57
C ARG A 140 -7.81 -8.66 9.29
N ILE A 141 -6.84 -7.75 9.21
CA ILE A 141 -5.86 -7.68 8.12
C ILE A 141 -4.92 -8.90 8.19
N PRO A 142 -4.79 -9.72 7.12
CA PRO A 142 -3.89 -10.89 7.11
C PRO A 142 -2.42 -10.55 7.36
N GLU A 143 -1.96 -9.36 6.95
CA GLU A 143 -0.60 -8.88 7.21
C GLU A 143 -0.30 -8.58 8.70
N GLY A 144 -1.31 -8.62 9.57
CA GLY A 144 -1.18 -8.47 11.02
C GLY A 144 -0.58 -9.67 11.76
N GLN A 145 0.19 -10.56 11.09
CA GLN A 145 0.96 -11.61 11.78
C GLN A 145 2.19 -11.04 12.51
N SER A 146 1.85 -10.41 13.64
CA SER A 146 2.60 -10.38 14.87
C SER A 146 3.53 -11.59 15.06
N LEU A 147 4.83 -11.29 15.15
CA LEU A 147 5.81 -11.74 16.15
C LEU A 147 6.04 -13.24 16.49
N ASP A 148 5.15 -14.19 16.19
CA ASP A 148 5.41 -15.63 16.37
C ASP A 148 5.52 -16.36 15.02
N ARG A 149 6.64 -17.04 14.81
CA ARG A 149 6.98 -17.75 13.56
C ARG A 149 6.37 -19.15 13.54
N ARG A 150 5.04 -19.24 13.59
CA ARG A 150 4.32 -20.50 13.39
C ARG A 150 3.25 -20.35 12.31
N PRO A 151 3.49 -20.83 11.08
CA PRO A 151 2.43 -20.90 10.08
C PRO A 151 1.32 -21.78 10.65
N ILE A 152 0.11 -21.20 10.77
CA ILE A 152 -1.07 -21.95 11.21
C ILE A 152 -1.33 -23.05 10.17
N PRO A 153 -1.30 -24.35 10.52
CA PRO A 153 -1.30 -25.44 9.52
C PRO A 153 -2.52 -25.51 8.60
N TRP A 154 -3.59 -24.80 8.95
CA TRP A 154 -4.82 -24.66 8.16
C TRP A 154 -4.73 -23.59 7.06
N LEU A 155 -3.73 -22.71 7.11
CA LEU A 155 -3.45 -21.70 6.10
C LEU A 155 -2.73 -22.33 4.88
N ARG A 156 -3.34 -23.38 4.32
CA ARG A 156 -2.99 -23.87 2.98
C ARG A 156 -3.27 -22.75 1.98
N GLU A 157 -2.54 -22.77 0.87
CA GLU A 157 -2.61 -21.84 -0.27
C GLU A 157 -3.98 -21.18 -0.42
N GLU A 158 -4.02 -19.84 -0.46
CA GLU A 158 -5.23 -19.00 -0.52
C GLU A 158 -6.23 -19.48 -1.60
N LEU A 159 -5.72 -19.98 -2.72
CA LEU A 159 -6.47 -20.57 -3.84
C LEU A 159 -7.14 -21.91 -3.52
N ALA A 160 -6.60 -22.71 -2.59
CA ALA A 160 -7.14 -23.99 -2.16
C ALA A 160 -8.36 -23.83 -1.24
N VAL A 161 -8.50 -22.69 -0.55
CA VAL A 161 -9.72 -22.32 0.20
C VAL A 161 -10.71 -21.60 -0.72
N ARG A 162 -10.23 -20.73 -1.62
CA ARG A 162 -11.08 -19.97 -2.56
C ARG A 162 -11.96 -20.87 -3.43
N ARG A 163 -11.41 -21.92 -4.04
CA ARG A 163 -12.17 -22.78 -4.98
C ARG A 163 -13.38 -23.45 -4.33
N PRO A 164 -13.25 -24.23 -3.24
CA PRO A 164 -14.41 -24.78 -2.52
C PRO A 164 -15.40 -23.71 -2.07
N ARG A 165 -14.92 -22.53 -1.63
CA ARG A 165 -15.76 -21.40 -1.22
C ARG A 165 -16.64 -20.89 -2.38
N GLN A 166 -16.07 -20.77 -3.58
CA GLN A 166 -16.80 -20.36 -4.80
C GLN A 166 -17.78 -21.45 -5.28
N GLU A 167 -17.41 -22.73 -5.19
CA GLU A 167 -18.26 -23.86 -5.60
C GLU A 167 -19.59 -23.93 -4.82
N VAL A 168 -19.56 -23.58 -3.53
CA VAL A 168 -20.78 -23.48 -2.69
C VAL A 168 -21.48 -22.11 -2.76
N GLY A 169 -21.06 -21.22 -3.67
CA GLY A 169 -21.66 -19.91 -3.87
C GLY A 169 -21.39 -18.89 -2.75
N ILE A 170 -20.43 -19.14 -1.86
CA ILE A 170 -20.04 -18.19 -0.81
C ILE A 170 -19.13 -17.13 -1.45
N SER A 171 -19.63 -15.91 -1.59
CA SER A 171 -18.84 -14.76 -2.05
C SER A 171 -19.15 -13.52 -1.20
N PRO A 172 -18.18 -12.62 -1.00
CA PRO A 172 -18.42 -11.37 -0.29
C PRO A 172 -19.25 -10.42 -1.15
N PHE A 173 -20.12 -9.65 -0.51
CA PHE A 173 -20.92 -8.62 -1.15
C PHE A 173 -20.24 -7.25 -1.07
N VAL A 174 -20.49 -6.43 -2.09
CA VAL A 174 -19.95 -5.07 -2.17
C VAL A 174 -20.94 -4.08 -1.56
N LYS A 175 -20.48 -3.32 -0.57
CA LYS A 175 -21.24 -2.32 0.17
C LYS A 175 -20.66 -0.94 -0.06
N GLN A 176 -21.53 0.07 -0.12
CA GLN A 176 -21.10 1.46 -0.10
C GLN A 176 -20.77 1.90 1.32
N ILE A 177 -19.75 2.73 1.44
CA ILE A 177 -19.44 3.49 2.64
C ILE A 177 -20.32 4.72 2.57
N ASP A 178 -21.23 4.82 3.54
CA ASP A 178 -22.22 5.88 3.60
C ASP A 178 -22.18 6.55 4.97
N THR A 179 -22.40 7.87 4.96
CA THR A 179 -22.30 8.72 6.15
C THR A 179 -23.47 8.53 7.11
N ALA A 180 -24.48 7.73 6.76
CA ALA A 180 -25.81 7.79 7.38
C ALA A 180 -26.48 6.41 7.52
N ALA A 181 -25.69 5.35 7.70
CA ALA A 181 -26.14 3.96 7.87
C ALA A 181 -27.29 3.52 6.91
N ALA A 182 -27.19 3.90 5.63
CA ALA A 182 -28.17 3.70 4.56
C ALA A 182 -29.57 4.36 4.75
N GLU A 183 -29.71 5.36 5.62
CA GLU A 183 -30.92 6.20 5.74
C GLU A 183 -31.22 6.98 4.46
N PHE A 184 -30.16 7.46 3.78
CA PHE A 184 -30.26 8.25 2.55
C PHE A 184 -29.61 7.53 1.36
N PRO A 185 -30.07 7.78 0.11
CA PRO A 185 -29.41 7.27 -1.09
C PRO A 185 -28.00 7.86 -1.24
N VAL A 186 -27.08 7.03 -1.72
CA VAL A 186 -25.63 7.32 -1.75
C VAL A 186 -25.16 7.45 -3.19
N PHE A 187 -24.43 8.53 -3.47
CA PHE A 187 -23.96 8.87 -4.81
C PHE A 187 -22.44 8.82 -4.96
N THR A 188 -21.72 8.31 -3.96
CA THR A 188 -20.28 8.01 -4.03
C THR A 188 -20.03 6.60 -4.54
N ASN A 189 -18.86 6.42 -5.17
CA ASN A 189 -18.38 5.12 -5.61
C ASN A 189 -17.42 4.48 -4.59
N TYR A 190 -17.55 4.84 -3.32
CA TYR A 190 -16.69 4.42 -2.22
C TYR A 190 -17.27 3.18 -1.56
N ILE A 191 -16.53 2.08 -1.59
CA ILE A 191 -17.06 0.74 -1.36
C ILE A 191 -16.07 -0.17 -0.61
N TYR A 192 -16.60 -1.18 0.08
CA TYR A 192 -15.86 -2.25 0.76
C TYR A 192 -16.58 -3.59 0.54
N MET A 193 -15.92 -4.70 0.88
CA MET A 193 -16.43 -6.05 0.74
C MET A 193 -16.73 -6.67 2.10
N THR A 194 -17.84 -7.41 2.21
CA THR A 194 -18.18 -8.14 3.45
C THR A 194 -19.03 -9.38 3.14
N TYR A 195 -18.79 -10.47 3.86
CA TYR A 195 -19.64 -11.66 3.83
C TYR A 195 -20.96 -11.46 4.59
N ASN A 196 -21.02 -10.49 5.50
CA ASN A 196 -22.20 -10.22 6.34
C ASN A 196 -23.17 -9.26 5.64
N ALA A 197 -23.82 -9.78 4.60
CA ALA A 197 -24.72 -9.02 3.74
C ALA A 197 -25.67 -9.94 2.94
N ALA A 198 -26.80 -9.38 2.50
CA ALA A 198 -27.78 -10.09 1.67
C ALA A 198 -27.73 -9.74 0.16
N LYS A 199 -27.04 -8.66 -0.22
CA LYS A 199 -26.92 -8.18 -1.62
C LYS A 199 -25.83 -7.11 -1.77
N HIS A 200 -25.31 -6.96 -3.00
CA HIS A 200 -24.49 -5.82 -3.39
C HIS A 200 -25.31 -4.51 -3.38
N HIS A 201 -24.68 -3.38 -3.05
CA HIS A 201 -25.29 -2.05 -3.19
C HIS A 201 -25.15 -1.48 -4.62
N ILE A 202 -24.11 -1.88 -5.34
CA ILE A 202 -23.82 -1.45 -6.70
C ILE A 202 -24.18 -2.52 -7.74
N LYS A 203 -24.31 -2.11 -9.00
CA LYS A 203 -24.41 -3.02 -10.16
C LYS A 203 -23.09 -3.04 -10.93
N PHE A 204 -22.66 -4.21 -11.38
CA PHE A 204 -21.41 -4.40 -12.12
C PHE A 204 -21.66 -4.26 -13.63
N HIS A 205 -21.34 -3.10 -14.18
CA HIS A 205 -21.40 -2.83 -15.63
C HIS A 205 -20.11 -2.18 -16.16
N ASN A 206 -19.33 -1.55 -15.27
CA ASN A 206 -18.14 -0.82 -15.61
C ASN A 206 -16.96 -1.79 -15.61
N ARG A 207 -16.70 -2.43 -16.75
CA ARG A 207 -15.49 -3.24 -16.99
C ARG A 207 -14.25 -2.35 -16.94
N GLY A 208 -13.83 -1.97 -15.73
CA GLY A 208 -12.76 -1.03 -15.50
C GLY A 208 -11.38 -1.67 -15.51
N VAL A 209 -10.35 -0.84 -15.43
CA VAL A 209 -8.99 -1.28 -15.13
C VAL A 209 -8.76 -1.16 -13.63
N VAL A 210 -8.29 -2.25 -13.01
CA VAL A 210 -7.96 -2.27 -11.57
C VAL A 210 -6.58 -1.64 -11.36
N PHE A 211 -6.48 -0.71 -10.42
CA PHE A 211 -5.24 -0.08 -9.98
C PHE A 211 -4.99 -0.36 -8.51
N ASP A 212 -3.71 -0.35 -8.16
CA ASP A 212 -3.21 -0.21 -6.80
C ASP A 212 -2.37 1.08 -6.66
N TRP A 213 -2.20 1.52 -5.42
CA TRP A 213 -1.44 2.62 -4.80
C TRP A 213 -0.62 3.58 -5.71
N CYS A 214 -0.58 4.87 -5.36
CA CYS A 214 0.11 5.95 -6.11
C CYS A 214 -0.35 6.17 -7.57
N ALA A 215 -1.41 5.50 -8.04
CA ALA A 215 -1.88 5.57 -9.41
C ALA A 215 -2.69 6.83 -9.82
N VAL A 216 -2.84 7.85 -8.98
CA VAL A 216 -3.74 9.01 -9.20
C VAL A 216 -3.59 9.64 -10.59
N ARG A 217 -2.35 9.87 -11.03
CA ARG A 217 -2.07 10.42 -12.39
C ARG A 217 -2.47 9.45 -13.51
N ALA A 218 -2.19 8.16 -13.36
CA ALA A 218 -2.54 7.14 -14.35
C ALA A 218 -4.06 6.96 -14.47
N ILE A 219 -4.76 7.00 -13.34
CA ILE A 219 -6.22 7.01 -13.24
C ILE A 219 -6.80 8.23 -13.97
N GLY A 220 -6.30 9.43 -13.67
CA GLY A 220 -6.72 10.66 -14.36
C GLY A 220 -6.59 10.55 -15.88
N THR A 221 -5.44 10.08 -16.39
CA THR A 221 -5.21 9.85 -17.82
C THR A 221 -6.13 8.79 -18.44
N LEU A 222 -6.59 7.78 -17.69
CA LEU A 222 -7.60 6.83 -18.18
C LEU A 222 -9.01 7.44 -18.19
N ARG A 223 -9.37 8.22 -17.17
CA ARG A 223 -10.68 8.89 -17.06
C ARG A 223 -10.85 9.95 -18.15
N GLU A 224 -9.80 10.73 -18.45
CA GLU A 224 -9.73 11.65 -19.60
C GLU A 224 -9.99 10.93 -20.95
N LYS A 225 -9.64 9.65 -21.05
CA LYS A 225 -9.90 8.80 -22.23
C LYS A 225 -11.24 8.06 -22.17
N GLY A 226 -12.10 8.36 -21.20
CA GLY A 226 -13.40 7.71 -21.01
C GLY A 226 -13.32 6.23 -20.62
N LEU A 227 -12.19 5.78 -20.08
CA LEU A 227 -12.01 4.40 -19.61
C LEU A 227 -12.36 4.31 -18.13
N PRO A 228 -13.34 3.45 -17.73
CA PRO A 228 -13.70 3.31 -16.33
C PRO A 228 -12.54 2.82 -15.48
N THR A 229 -12.37 3.42 -14.31
CA THR A 229 -11.29 3.11 -13.36
C THR A 229 -11.82 2.45 -12.10
N VAL A 230 -11.09 1.44 -11.62
CA VAL A 230 -11.33 0.79 -10.33
C VAL A 230 -10.03 0.88 -9.54
N MET A 231 -10.07 1.46 -8.35
CA MET A 231 -8.93 1.56 -7.45
C MET A 231 -9.14 0.65 -6.26
N VAL A 232 -8.08 -0.03 -5.83
CA VAL A 232 -8.02 -0.80 -4.60
C VAL A 232 -6.89 -0.21 -3.75
N ASN A 233 -7.19 0.27 -2.55
CA ASN A 233 -6.18 0.75 -1.59
C ASN A 233 -6.80 0.84 -0.18
N TYR A 234 -5.97 0.62 0.85
CA TYR A 234 -6.34 0.62 2.27
C TYR A 234 -5.66 1.72 3.12
N ASN A 235 -4.81 2.59 2.54
CA ASN A 235 -4.16 3.66 3.33
C ASN A 235 -5.00 4.95 3.36
N PRO A 236 -5.51 5.36 4.54
CA PRO A 236 -6.31 6.58 4.69
C PRO A 236 -5.64 7.88 4.28
N GLU A 237 -4.32 7.96 4.39
CA GLU A 237 -3.59 9.22 4.24
C GLU A 237 -3.37 9.59 2.77
N THR A 238 -3.70 8.68 1.84
CA THR A 238 -3.44 8.88 0.41
C THR A 238 -4.60 9.54 -0.33
N VAL A 239 -4.27 10.49 -1.21
CA VAL A 239 -5.19 11.04 -2.22
C VAL A 239 -5.78 9.95 -3.11
N SER A 240 -5.07 8.83 -3.33
CA SER A 240 -5.59 7.69 -4.07
C SER A 240 -6.77 6.94 -3.41
N THR A 241 -7.09 7.27 -2.16
CA THR A 241 -8.31 6.81 -1.48
C THR A 241 -9.36 7.92 -1.34
N ASP A 242 -9.24 9.05 -2.05
CA ASP A 242 -10.34 10.00 -2.20
C ASP A 242 -11.32 9.50 -3.29
N TYR A 243 -12.61 9.54 -2.98
CA TYR A 243 -13.65 8.86 -3.77
C TYR A 243 -14.05 9.59 -5.07
N ASP A 244 -13.51 10.78 -5.31
CA ASP A 244 -13.73 11.62 -6.49
C ASP A 244 -12.63 11.46 -7.56
N GLU A 245 -11.44 10.96 -7.17
CA GLU A 245 -10.34 10.63 -8.07
C GLU A 245 -10.66 9.47 -9.04
N VAL A 246 -11.56 8.56 -8.64
CA VAL A 246 -11.82 7.28 -9.34
C VAL A 246 -13.30 7.01 -9.60
N ASP A 247 -13.61 6.14 -10.57
CA ASP A 247 -15.00 5.76 -10.85
C ASP A 247 -15.52 4.65 -9.92
N ARG A 248 -14.62 3.88 -9.26
CA ARG A 248 -14.90 2.97 -8.13
C ARG A 248 -13.68 2.89 -7.21
N LEU A 249 -13.88 3.06 -5.91
CA LEU A 249 -12.85 2.94 -4.88
C LEU A 249 -13.19 1.81 -3.91
N TYR A 250 -12.50 0.68 -4.05
CA TYR A 250 -12.50 -0.40 -3.07
C TYR A 250 -11.51 -0.07 -1.96
N PHE A 251 -12.02 0.19 -0.76
CA PHE A 251 -11.20 0.36 0.43
C PHE A 251 -10.91 -1.00 1.06
N GLU A 252 -9.89 -1.66 0.52
CA GLU A 252 -9.70 -3.10 0.66
C GLU A 252 -8.23 -3.52 0.74
N ASN A 253 -7.99 -4.67 1.37
CA ASN A 253 -6.64 -5.25 1.50
C ASN A 253 -6.12 -5.76 0.14
N ILE A 254 -4.86 -5.43 -0.17
CA ILE A 254 -4.19 -5.88 -1.40
C ILE A 254 -3.65 -7.31 -1.19
N CYS A 255 -4.51 -8.31 -1.39
CA CYS A 255 -4.13 -9.73 -1.43
C CYS A 255 -4.74 -10.45 -2.64
N LEU A 256 -4.29 -11.68 -2.90
CA LEU A 256 -4.69 -12.44 -4.08
C LEU A 256 -6.21 -12.72 -4.10
N GLU A 257 -6.81 -13.12 -2.98
CA GLU A 257 -8.24 -13.39 -2.85
C GLU A 257 -9.09 -12.15 -3.13
N THR A 258 -8.74 -11.01 -2.55
CA THR A 258 -9.48 -9.76 -2.69
C THR A 258 -9.37 -9.20 -4.10
N ILE A 259 -8.16 -9.12 -4.66
CA ILE A 259 -7.97 -8.60 -6.03
C ILE A 259 -8.64 -9.52 -7.06
N LEU A 260 -8.58 -10.85 -6.92
CA LEU A 260 -9.35 -11.77 -7.77
C LEU A 260 -10.87 -11.57 -7.61
N GLY A 261 -11.35 -11.40 -6.39
CA GLY A 261 -12.77 -11.16 -6.12
C GLY A 261 -13.30 -9.88 -6.78
N ILE A 262 -12.54 -8.79 -6.69
CA ILE A 262 -12.85 -7.51 -7.34
C ILE A 262 -12.79 -7.65 -8.87
N TYR A 263 -11.73 -8.27 -9.40
CA TYR A 263 -11.51 -8.45 -10.83
C TYR A 263 -12.64 -9.26 -11.50
N GLU A 264 -13.06 -10.35 -10.86
CA GLU A 264 -14.20 -11.17 -11.30
C GLU A 264 -15.53 -10.39 -11.20
N ALA A 265 -15.81 -9.76 -10.05
CA ALA A 265 -17.07 -9.06 -9.81
C ALA A 265 -17.27 -7.87 -10.77
N GLU A 266 -16.23 -7.07 -11.00
CA GLU A 266 -16.26 -5.95 -11.96
C GLU A 266 -16.19 -6.40 -13.43
N SER A 267 -15.87 -7.68 -13.70
CA SER A 267 -15.53 -8.18 -15.03
C SER A 267 -14.46 -7.29 -15.70
N SER A 268 -13.40 -6.98 -14.93
CA SER A 268 -12.39 -5.99 -15.28
C SER A 268 -11.67 -6.28 -16.60
N ARG A 269 -11.25 -5.22 -17.30
CA ARG A 269 -10.48 -5.34 -18.56
C ARG A 269 -9.05 -5.81 -18.36
N GLY A 270 -8.55 -5.70 -17.14
CA GLY A 270 -7.18 -5.97 -16.73
C GLY A 270 -6.82 -5.22 -15.44
N ALA A 271 -5.61 -5.43 -14.95
CA ALA A 271 -5.07 -4.76 -13.77
C ALA A 271 -3.71 -4.09 -14.08
N ILE A 272 -3.40 -2.99 -13.40
CA ILE A 272 -2.11 -2.29 -13.42
C ILE A 272 -1.54 -2.36 -12.01
N LEU A 273 -0.43 -3.10 -11.86
CA LEU A 273 0.19 -3.41 -10.57
C LEU A 273 1.52 -2.68 -10.36
N SER A 274 2.12 -2.13 -11.43
CA SER A 274 3.47 -1.54 -11.44
C SER A 274 3.59 -0.17 -10.75
N MET A 275 2.51 0.38 -10.20
CA MET A 275 2.50 1.74 -9.63
C MET A 275 2.48 1.73 -8.08
N GLY A 276 2.08 0.62 -7.46
CA GLY A 276 1.82 0.54 -6.02
C GLY A 276 2.94 -0.02 -5.15
N GLY A 277 4.16 -0.14 -5.69
CA GLY A 277 5.32 -0.64 -4.95
C GLY A 277 5.30 -2.16 -4.73
N GLN A 278 5.86 -2.62 -3.61
CA GLN A 278 6.15 -4.05 -3.42
C GLN A 278 4.91 -4.93 -3.23
N THR A 279 3.88 -4.47 -2.52
CA THR A 279 2.67 -5.26 -2.21
C THR A 279 1.95 -5.80 -3.47
N PRO A 280 1.62 -4.98 -4.49
CA PRO A 280 1.01 -5.48 -5.72
C PRO A 280 2.00 -6.29 -6.58
N THR A 281 3.28 -5.91 -6.56
CA THR A 281 4.36 -6.59 -7.29
C THR A 281 4.50 -8.04 -6.83
N ASN A 282 4.46 -8.29 -5.51
CA ASN A 282 4.54 -9.63 -4.92
C ASN A 282 3.39 -10.56 -5.34
N ILE A 283 2.19 -10.03 -5.63
CA ILE A 283 1.03 -10.84 -6.04
C ILE A 283 0.84 -10.91 -7.57
N ALA A 284 1.62 -10.17 -8.35
CA ALA A 284 1.46 -10.04 -9.80
C ALA A 284 1.58 -11.38 -10.54
N LEU A 285 2.58 -12.21 -10.20
CA LEU A 285 2.76 -13.53 -10.82
C LEU A 285 1.61 -14.48 -10.46
N SER A 286 1.17 -14.48 -9.19
CA SER A 286 0.03 -15.29 -8.74
C SER A 286 -1.27 -14.91 -9.45
N LEU A 287 -1.53 -13.62 -9.65
CA LEU A 287 -2.67 -13.11 -10.43
C LEU A 287 -2.57 -13.54 -11.89
N TYR A 288 -1.39 -13.45 -12.50
CA TYR A 288 -1.14 -13.90 -13.88
C TYR A 288 -1.42 -15.39 -14.06
N CYS A 289 -0.96 -16.24 -13.14
CA CYS A 289 -1.26 -17.68 -13.13
C CYS A 289 -2.75 -17.99 -12.93
N GLN A 290 -3.57 -17.05 -12.47
CA GLN A 290 -5.04 -17.16 -12.42
C GLN A 290 -5.74 -16.51 -13.64
N ASN A 291 -5.01 -16.27 -14.73
CA ASN A 291 -5.47 -15.65 -15.98
C ASN A 291 -5.97 -14.20 -15.83
N VAL A 292 -5.54 -13.47 -14.79
CA VAL A 292 -5.77 -12.03 -14.68
C VAL A 292 -4.92 -11.33 -15.73
N LYS A 293 -5.55 -10.48 -16.55
CA LYS A 293 -4.83 -9.74 -17.59
C LYS A 293 -4.08 -8.55 -16.97
N ILE A 294 -2.78 -8.69 -16.79
CA ILE A 294 -1.93 -7.60 -16.32
C ILE A 294 -1.54 -6.69 -17.49
N TYR A 295 -1.60 -5.38 -17.28
CA TYR A 295 -1.15 -4.35 -18.21
C TYR A 295 0.21 -3.80 -17.76
N GLY A 296 1.09 -3.49 -18.72
CA GLY A 296 2.46 -3.03 -18.48
C GLY A 296 3.47 -4.16 -18.69
N THR A 297 4.51 -4.18 -17.86
CA THR A 297 5.55 -5.22 -17.84
C THR A 297 4.94 -6.59 -17.50
N CYS A 298 5.39 -7.66 -18.16
CA CYS A 298 4.91 -9.01 -17.86
C CYS A 298 5.29 -9.41 -16.42
N PRO A 299 4.39 -10.02 -15.62
CA PRO A 299 4.74 -10.52 -14.29
C PRO A 299 5.92 -11.50 -14.25
N GLU A 300 6.17 -12.24 -15.32
CA GLU A 300 7.35 -13.11 -15.48
C GLU A 300 8.66 -12.30 -15.63
N MET A 301 8.60 -11.12 -16.27
CA MET A 301 9.74 -10.19 -16.37
C MET A 301 9.99 -9.49 -15.03
N ILE A 302 8.93 -9.18 -14.28
CA ILE A 302 9.03 -8.66 -12.91
C ILE A 302 9.71 -9.70 -12.01
N ASP A 303 9.23 -10.95 -12.01
CA ASP A 303 9.85 -12.08 -11.28
C ASP A 303 11.32 -12.33 -11.72
N THR A 304 11.64 -12.11 -13.00
CA THR A 304 13.02 -12.18 -13.52
C THR A 304 13.91 -11.05 -12.98
N ALA A 305 13.36 -9.88 -12.70
CA ALA A 305 14.09 -8.74 -12.14
C ALA A 305 14.24 -8.79 -10.61
N GLU A 306 13.20 -9.26 -9.90
CA GLU A 306 13.20 -9.41 -8.43
C GLU A 306 14.05 -10.60 -7.97
N ASP A 307 14.07 -11.70 -8.72
CA ASP A 307 14.94 -12.85 -8.43
C ASP A 307 16.38 -12.55 -8.85
N ARG A 308 17.25 -12.36 -7.85
CA ARG A 308 18.68 -12.07 -8.04
C ARG A 308 19.41 -13.09 -8.91
N SER A 309 19.06 -14.38 -8.86
CA SER A 309 19.68 -15.41 -9.70
C SER A 309 19.23 -15.29 -11.17
N LYS A 310 17.97 -14.92 -11.42
CA LYS A 310 17.45 -14.67 -12.78
C LYS A 310 18.03 -13.36 -13.34
N LEU A 311 18.00 -12.27 -12.57
CA LEU A 311 18.56 -10.97 -12.94
C LEU A 311 20.07 -11.03 -13.23
N SER A 312 20.84 -11.78 -12.43
CA SER A 312 22.28 -11.98 -12.65
C SER A 312 22.55 -12.68 -13.98
N ARG A 313 21.80 -13.75 -14.31
CA ARG A 313 21.95 -14.46 -15.60
C ARG A 313 21.57 -13.57 -16.77
N LEU A 314 20.45 -12.83 -16.65
CA LEU A 314 20.05 -11.86 -17.65
C LEU A 314 21.16 -10.82 -17.88
N SER A 315 21.74 -10.28 -16.81
CA SER A 315 22.83 -9.30 -16.87
C SER A 315 24.08 -9.85 -17.59
N ASP A 316 24.48 -11.10 -17.29
CA ASP A 316 25.58 -11.76 -18.00
C ASP A 316 25.26 -11.95 -19.50
N GLU A 317 24.04 -12.38 -19.85
CA GLU A 317 23.59 -12.55 -21.24
C GLU A 317 23.59 -11.23 -22.04
N ILE A 318 23.22 -10.11 -21.41
CA ILE A 318 23.23 -8.79 -22.06
C ILE A 318 24.59 -8.07 -21.94
N GLY A 319 25.62 -8.71 -21.37
CA GLY A 319 26.96 -8.16 -21.20
C GLY A 319 26.97 -6.89 -20.35
N VAL A 320 26.36 -6.97 -19.17
CA VAL A 320 26.28 -5.92 -18.16
C VAL A 320 27.13 -6.29 -16.96
N ASP A 321 28.03 -5.38 -16.59
CA ASP A 321 28.94 -5.57 -15.46
C ASP A 321 28.14 -5.63 -14.14
N GLN A 322 28.43 -6.62 -13.29
CA GLN A 322 27.83 -6.79 -11.97
C GLN A 322 28.89 -7.07 -10.89
N PRO A 323 28.68 -6.65 -9.63
CA PRO A 323 29.61 -6.97 -8.55
C PRO A 323 29.65 -8.49 -8.31
N GLN A 324 30.82 -9.01 -7.95
CA GLN A 324 30.95 -10.42 -7.58
C GLN A 324 30.03 -10.75 -6.42
N TRP A 325 29.17 -11.75 -6.59
CA TRP A 325 28.23 -12.18 -5.56
C TRP A 325 28.12 -13.70 -5.53
N LYS A 326 27.67 -14.24 -4.40
CA LYS A 326 27.36 -15.67 -4.27
C LYS A 326 26.31 -15.92 -3.20
N GLU A 327 25.40 -16.85 -3.49
CA GLU A 327 24.51 -17.46 -2.49
C GLU A 327 25.23 -18.62 -1.78
N LEU A 328 25.18 -18.63 -0.46
CA LEU A 328 26.04 -19.44 0.40
C LEU A 328 25.21 -20.11 1.51
N SER A 329 25.47 -21.40 1.76
CA SER A 329 24.66 -22.20 2.69
C SER A 329 25.38 -22.55 4.01
N SER A 330 26.63 -22.10 4.15
CA SER A 330 27.47 -22.34 5.32
C SER A 330 28.41 -21.16 5.61
N PHE A 331 28.84 -21.04 6.88
CA PHE A 331 29.79 -20.01 7.31
C PHE A 331 31.20 -20.21 6.74
N ASP A 332 31.62 -21.45 6.49
CA ASP A 332 32.95 -21.74 5.94
C ASP A 332 33.05 -21.38 4.47
N GLU A 333 32.02 -21.69 3.66
CA GLU A 333 31.93 -21.22 2.27
C GLU A 333 31.87 -19.68 2.22
N ALA A 334 31.15 -19.05 3.16
CA ALA A 334 31.09 -17.60 3.26
C ALA A 334 32.47 -17.00 3.55
N ARG A 335 33.19 -17.48 4.58
CA ARG A 335 34.54 -17.02 4.90
C ARG A 335 35.51 -17.22 3.73
N ALA A 336 35.47 -18.37 3.07
CA ALA A 336 36.31 -18.65 1.90
C ALA A 336 36.00 -17.72 0.71
N PHE A 337 34.72 -17.35 0.52
CA PHE A 337 34.34 -16.32 -0.46
C PHE A 337 34.86 -14.94 -0.06
N CYS A 338 34.77 -14.57 1.23
CA CYS A 338 35.31 -13.31 1.75
C CYS A 338 36.81 -13.18 1.50
N ASP A 339 37.59 -14.21 1.90
CA ASP A 339 39.04 -14.23 1.77
C ASP A 339 39.50 -14.14 0.31
N LYS A 340 38.68 -14.66 -0.63
CA LYS A 340 38.93 -14.58 -2.07
C LYS A 340 38.54 -13.23 -2.70
N SER A 341 37.45 -12.61 -2.25
CA SER A 341 36.89 -11.40 -2.88
C SER A 341 37.44 -10.08 -2.33
N GLY A 342 37.99 -10.09 -1.11
CA GLY A 342 38.53 -8.93 -0.41
C GLY A 342 37.76 -8.62 0.89
N ARG A 343 38.34 -7.78 1.76
CA ARG A 343 37.78 -7.47 3.09
C ARG A 343 36.47 -6.66 3.07
N SER A 344 36.15 -6.01 1.96
CA SER A 344 35.04 -5.06 1.83
C SER A 344 33.84 -5.75 1.20
N LEU A 345 32.87 -6.14 2.02
CA LEU A 345 31.74 -6.98 1.64
C LEU A 345 30.47 -6.52 2.33
N GLU A 346 29.36 -6.57 1.61
CA GLU A 346 28.03 -6.40 2.19
C GLU A 346 27.53 -7.73 2.76
N LEU A 347 27.32 -7.75 4.07
CA LEU A 347 26.70 -8.87 4.78
C LEU A 347 25.26 -8.49 5.14
N PRO A 348 24.25 -9.27 4.75
CA PRO A 348 22.88 -9.05 5.20
C PRO A 348 22.79 -9.03 6.73
N VAL A 349 21.98 -8.11 7.28
CA VAL A 349 21.78 -7.88 8.73
C VAL A 349 21.21 -9.11 9.48
N ALA A 350 20.78 -10.14 8.74
CA ALA A 350 20.30 -11.43 9.22
C ALA A 350 21.37 -12.54 9.33
N SER A 351 22.65 -12.22 9.17
CA SER A 351 23.80 -13.15 9.08
C SER A 351 24.06 -14.11 10.26
N SER A 352 23.21 -14.13 11.29
CA SER A 352 23.35 -15.03 12.46
C SER A 352 22.82 -16.46 12.24
N ARG A 353 22.26 -16.79 11.06
CA ARG A 353 21.65 -18.10 10.77
C ARG A 353 21.88 -18.61 9.33
N CYS A 354 23.10 -18.52 8.82
CA CYS A 354 23.45 -19.15 7.54
C CYS A 354 23.29 -20.68 7.63
N SER A 355 22.42 -21.25 6.80
CA SER A 355 22.15 -22.70 6.73
C SER A 355 21.60 -23.10 5.35
N ARG A 356 21.37 -24.40 5.12
CA ARG A 356 20.69 -24.87 3.89
C ARG A 356 19.25 -24.39 3.76
N ASP A 357 18.54 -24.27 4.87
CA ASP A 357 17.14 -23.81 4.89
C ASP A 357 17.05 -22.27 4.82
N HIS A 358 18.15 -21.58 5.15
CA HIS A 358 18.29 -20.12 5.17
C HIS A 358 19.64 -19.71 4.56
N PRO A 359 19.80 -19.82 3.22
CA PRO A 359 21.00 -19.37 2.54
C PRO A 359 21.17 -17.86 2.68
N VAL A 360 22.43 -17.41 2.63
CA VAL A 360 22.81 -15.99 2.74
C VAL A 360 23.50 -15.58 1.45
N VAL A 361 23.07 -14.46 0.87
CA VAL A 361 23.74 -13.85 -0.28
C VAL A 361 24.80 -12.87 0.22
N ILE A 362 26.03 -12.98 -0.31
CA ILE A 362 27.11 -12.02 -0.05
C ILE A 362 27.47 -11.32 -1.36
N THR A 363 27.59 -9.99 -1.31
CA THR A 363 28.01 -9.15 -2.44
C THR A 363 29.38 -8.54 -2.13
N LYS A 364 30.25 -8.43 -3.13
CA LYS A 364 31.45 -7.60 -3.05
C LYS A 364 31.06 -6.12 -3.04
N TYR A 365 31.39 -5.44 -1.96
CA TYR A 365 31.20 -3.99 -1.82
C TYR A 365 32.23 -3.24 -2.67
N ILE A 366 31.84 -2.10 -3.24
CA ILE A 366 32.70 -1.26 -4.08
C ILE A 366 32.95 0.06 -3.36
N GLU A 367 34.06 0.13 -2.61
CA GLU A 367 34.44 1.31 -1.85
C GLU A 367 34.66 2.53 -2.74
N GLY A 368 34.09 3.67 -2.36
CA GLY A 368 34.26 4.94 -3.07
C GLY A 368 33.54 5.02 -4.43
N ALA A 369 32.64 4.08 -4.74
CA ALA A 369 31.80 4.17 -5.93
C ALA A 369 30.74 5.27 -5.76
N LYS A 370 30.54 6.08 -6.80
CA LYS A 370 29.36 6.94 -6.94
C LYS A 370 28.14 6.09 -7.32
N GLU A 371 27.00 6.39 -6.71
CA GLU A 371 25.73 5.74 -7.02
C GLU A 371 24.86 6.65 -7.91
N THR A 372 24.07 6.03 -8.79
CA THR A 372 23.24 6.75 -9.77
C THR A 372 21.90 6.05 -9.93
N GLU A 373 20.83 6.83 -9.88
CA GLU A 373 19.47 6.35 -10.17
C GLU A 373 19.09 6.65 -11.62
N MET A 374 18.24 5.79 -12.19
CA MET A 374 17.67 6.02 -13.51
C MET A 374 16.22 5.53 -13.59
N ASP A 375 15.31 6.50 -13.62
CA ASP A 375 13.91 6.29 -13.97
C ASP A 375 13.73 6.27 -15.48
N ALA A 376 13.01 5.29 -16.00
CA ALA A 376 12.78 5.15 -17.44
C ALA A 376 11.39 4.58 -17.76
N VAL A 377 10.82 5.04 -18.88
CA VAL A 377 9.60 4.46 -19.47
C VAL A 377 9.96 3.85 -20.81
N ALA A 378 9.62 2.57 -21.01
CA ALA A 378 9.83 1.84 -22.25
C ALA A 378 8.51 1.37 -22.87
N GLN A 379 8.47 1.27 -24.20
CA GLN A 379 7.34 0.74 -24.96
C GLN A 379 7.84 -0.18 -26.08
N GLY A 380 7.31 -1.40 -26.17
CA GLY A 380 7.80 -2.39 -27.14
C GLY A 380 9.30 -2.66 -27.01
N GLY A 381 9.78 -2.64 -25.75
CA GLY A 381 11.18 -2.72 -25.36
C GLY A 381 12.08 -1.55 -25.74
N LYS A 382 11.54 -0.48 -26.35
CA LYS A 382 12.30 0.74 -26.66
C LYS A 382 12.09 1.77 -25.56
N MET A 383 13.18 2.21 -24.94
CA MET A 383 13.15 3.30 -23.97
C MET A 383 12.74 4.61 -24.65
N ILE A 384 11.65 5.22 -24.17
CA ILE A 384 10.99 6.40 -24.75
C ILE A 384 11.46 7.69 -24.05
N VAL A 385 11.47 7.67 -22.72
CA VAL A 385 11.93 8.78 -21.87
C VAL A 385 12.69 8.20 -20.68
N HIS A 386 13.69 8.93 -20.21
CA HIS A 386 14.45 8.57 -19.02
C HIS A 386 15.05 9.81 -18.34
N TYR A 387 15.27 9.70 -17.05
CA TYR A 387 16.01 10.65 -16.22
C TYR A 387 17.13 9.91 -15.51
N ILE A 388 18.26 10.58 -15.28
CA ILE A 388 19.38 10.04 -14.50
C ILE A 388 19.64 11.04 -13.39
N SER A 389 19.78 10.55 -12.16
CA SER A 389 20.11 11.34 -10.98
C SER A 389 21.38 10.77 -10.33
N GLU A 390 22.14 11.62 -9.67
CA GLU A 390 23.39 11.25 -9.00
C GLU A 390 23.20 11.34 -7.49
N HIS A 391 23.72 10.39 -6.74
CA HIS A 391 23.79 10.49 -5.28
C HIS A 391 24.94 11.42 -4.88
N VAL A 392 24.72 12.29 -3.88
CA VAL A 392 25.80 13.06 -3.25
C VAL A 392 26.76 12.11 -2.53
N GLU A 393 26.17 11.17 -1.81
CA GLU A 393 26.86 10.15 -1.04
C GLU A 393 27.37 9.00 -1.95
N ASN A 394 28.37 8.28 -1.47
CA ASN A 394 28.88 7.10 -2.17
C ASN A 394 27.97 5.89 -1.90
N ALA A 395 27.98 4.93 -2.82
CA ALA A 395 27.25 3.66 -2.73
C ALA A 395 27.49 2.98 -1.37
N GLY A 396 26.42 2.44 -0.79
CA GLY A 396 26.40 1.84 0.56
C GLY A 396 25.56 2.61 1.58
N ILE A 397 25.13 3.83 1.26
CA ILE A 397 23.94 4.45 1.86
C ILE A 397 22.74 4.05 1.02
N HIS A 398 21.63 3.70 1.67
CA HIS A 398 20.42 3.28 0.97
C HIS A 398 19.81 4.44 0.18
N SER A 399 19.42 4.25 -1.07
CA SER A 399 18.86 5.28 -1.97
C SER A 399 17.78 6.16 -1.33
N GLY A 400 16.83 5.55 -0.62
CA GLY A 400 15.78 6.28 0.11
C GLY A 400 16.25 7.21 1.24
N ASP A 401 17.51 7.10 1.68
CA ASP A 401 18.17 7.96 2.67
C ASP A 401 19.24 8.88 2.02
N ALA A 402 19.48 8.75 0.71
CA ALA A 402 20.52 9.48 -0.02
C ALA A 402 20.02 10.84 -0.56
N THR A 403 20.95 11.77 -0.76
CA THR A 403 20.67 13.08 -1.36
C THR A 403 20.84 12.99 -2.88
N LEU A 404 19.78 13.29 -3.64
CA LEU A 404 19.80 13.25 -5.11
C LEU A 404 20.12 14.62 -5.72
N ILE A 405 21.05 14.65 -6.69
CA ILE A 405 21.29 15.78 -7.59
C ILE A 405 20.80 15.44 -9.00
N HIS A 406 20.03 16.36 -9.59
CA HIS A 406 19.58 16.28 -10.98
C HIS A 406 19.75 17.64 -11.70
N PRO A 407 20.37 17.70 -12.89
CA PRO A 407 21.10 16.60 -13.55
C PRO A 407 22.39 16.25 -12.79
N PRO A 408 23.02 15.09 -13.06
CA PRO A 408 24.32 14.71 -12.49
C PRO A 408 25.39 15.78 -12.68
N GLN A 409 26.32 15.89 -11.72
CA GLN A 409 27.36 16.94 -11.68
C GLN A 409 28.78 16.37 -11.75
N ASP A 410 29.08 15.27 -11.03
CA ASP A 410 30.44 14.70 -10.95
C ASP A 410 30.64 13.50 -11.89
N LEU A 411 29.59 13.05 -12.60
CA LEU A 411 29.71 11.98 -13.59
C LEU A 411 30.49 12.43 -14.83
N ASP A 412 31.48 11.63 -15.26
CA ASP A 412 32.28 11.91 -16.47
C ASP A 412 31.36 12.14 -17.69
N PRO A 413 31.48 13.28 -18.41
CA PRO A 413 30.72 13.55 -19.63
C PRO A 413 30.97 12.53 -20.76
N ARG A 414 31.91 11.60 -20.59
CA ARG A 414 32.06 10.34 -21.33
C ARG A 414 32.02 9.17 -20.34
N PRO A 415 30.85 8.57 -20.02
CA PRO A 415 29.97 8.03 -21.05
C PRO A 415 28.47 8.06 -20.69
N PRO A 416 27.72 9.13 -21.03
CA PRO A 416 26.25 9.09 -21.01
C PRO A 416 25.67 8.02 -21.97
N ASP A 417 26.51 7.40 -22.81
CA ASP A 417 26.15 6.25 -23.63
C ASP A 417 26.18 4.91 -22.84
N ARG A 418 27.04 4.73 -21.81
CA ARG A 418 27.10 3.45 -21.07
C ARG A 418 25.93 3.32 -20.09
N SER A 419 25.64 4.37 -19.33
CA SER A 419 24.46 4.46 -18.45
C SER A 419 23.13 4.46 -19.21
N ARG A 420 23.10 4.91 -20.49
CA ARG A 420 21.91 4.77 -21.36
C ARG A 420 21.84 3.43 -22.09
N ARG A 421 22.96 2.73 -22.33
CA ARG A 421 22.99 1.41 -23.00
C ARG A 421 22.49 0.29 -22.10
N LEU A 422 22.83 0.29 -20.81
CA LEU A 422 22.34 -0.71 -19.84
C LEU A 422 20.80 -0.81 -19.87
N PRO A 423 20.05 0.29 -19.63
CA PRO A 423 18.60 0.20 -19.49
C PRO A 423 17.90 0.05 -20.85
N ARG A 424 18.55 0.46 -21.95
CA ARG A 424 18.09 0.11 -23.31
C ARG A 424 18.22 -1.38 -23.62
N ARG A 425 19.20 -2.09 -23.04
CA ARG A 425 19.34 -3.56 -23.19
C ARG A 425 18.40 -4.32 -22.25
N LEU A 426 18.21 -3.82 -21.02
CA LEU A 426 17.23 -4.36 -20.09
C LEU A 426 15.80 -4.17 -20.60
N ALA A 427 15.48 -3.01 -21.18
CA ALA A 427 14.15 -2.76 -21.75
C ALA A 427 13.82 -3.66 -22.95
N THR A 428 14.79 -4.07 -23.77
CA THR A 428 14.54 -4.90 -24.97
C THR A 428 14.41 -6.39 -24.71
N ARG A 429 14.54 -6.85 -23.46
CA ARG A 429 14.48 -8.25 -23.05
C ARG A 429 13.32 -8.51 -22.09
#